data_AF-A0A8H6ZCG3-F1
#
_entry.id   AF-A0A8H6ZCG3-F1
#
_cell.length_a   1.000
_cell.length_b   1.000
_cell.length_c   1.000
_cell.angle_alpha   90.00
_cell.angle_beta   90.00
_cell.angle_gamma   90.00
#
_symmetry.space_group_name_H-M   'P 1'
#
loop_
_entity.id
_entity.type
_entity.pdbx_description
1 polymer ?
#
loop_
_entity_poly.entity_id
_entity_poly.type
_entity_poly.pdbx_seq_one_letter_code
_entity_poly.pdbx_strand_id
1 'polypeptide(L)'
;MSYPITILGAPCIPYVIGYSLNYNQLCVAARVLCTTDQLNVAPDHPEFAMNLHLTEKGSEQLILRYKEGNGRYYYLWVKGVMPSFTGKKPAFRVPPVDYSRYPSLEGLGEVKPRCIQWPLRMAVPQWFPSRLESYTTLMLQKYDDERPIVDPVSGEQDKVYGVMRDHSMLSK
;
A
#
# COMPACT_ATOMS: atom_id res chain seq x y z
N MET A 1 14.23 3.50 11.40
CA MET A 1 13.70 2.17 11.78
C MET A 1 12.20 2.21 11.64
N SER A 2 11.65 1.38 10.76
CA SER A 2 10.19 1.28 10.53
C SER A 2 9.53 0.55 11.69
N TYR A 3 8.40 1.03 12.23
CA TYR A 3 7.59 0.18 13.11
C TYR A 3 6.85 -0.83 12.23
N PRO A 4 7.17 -2.13 12.31
CA PRO A 4 6.41 -3.12 11.58
C PRO A 4 4.98 -3.13 12.12
N ILE A 5 4.00 -3.13 11.21
CA ILE A 5 2.64 -3.51 11.56
C ILE A 5 2.66 -5.03 11.64
N THR A 6 2.07 -5.61 12.69
CA THR A 6 1.91 -7.07 12.76
C THR A 6 0.70 -7.48 11.94
N ILE A 7 0.90 -8.34 10.95
CA ILE A 7 -0.15 -8.90 10.09
C ILE A 7 -0.04 -10.42 10.21
N LEU A 8 -1.11 -11.08 10.66
CA LEU A 8 -1.15 -12.53 10.89
C LEU A 8 0.02 -13.05 11.75
N GLY A 9 0.40 -12.29 12.78
CA GLY A 9 1.49 -12.64 13.70
C GLY A 9 2.92 -12.37 13.16
N ALA A 10 3.07 -11.90 11.92
CA ALA A 10 4.36 -11.59 11.32
C ALA A 10 4.59 -10.07 11.19
N PRO A 11 5.83 -9.58 11.39
CA PRO A 11 6.17 -8.19 11.16
C PRO A 11 6.08 -7.87 9.66
N CYS A 12 5.36 -6.80 9.33
CA CYS A 12 5.14 -6.35 7.97
C CYS A 12 5.51 -4.88 7.81
N ILE A 13 6.25 -4.57 6.75
CA ILE A 13 6.50 -3.19 6.31
C ILE A 13 5.40 -2.80 5.32
N PRO A 14 4.51 -1.86 5.67
CA PRO A 14 3.45 -1.42 4.79
C PRO A 14 3.97 -0.55 3.64
N TYR A 15 3.50 -0.84 2.44
CA TYR A 15 3.63 0.00 1.26
C TYR A 15 2.26 0.51 0.83
N VAL A 16 2.21 1.71 0.28
CA VAL A 16 1.03 2.28 -0.37
C VAL A 16 1.28 2.40 -1.86
N ILE A 17 0.22 2.14 -2.63
CA ILE A 17 0.22 2.23 -4.08
C ILE A 17 -0.84 3.23 -4.56
N GLY A 18 -0.54 3.93 -5.65
CA GLY A 18 -1.44 4.96 -6.16
C GLY A 18 -0.82 5.78 -7.28
N TYR A 19 -1.34 6.98 -7.46
CA TYR A 19 -0.90 7.90 -8.51
C TYR A 19 -0.16 9.10 -7.92
N SER A 20 1.03 9.38 -8.43
CA SER A 20 1.78 10.59 -8.07
C SER A 20 1.21 11.79 -8.82
N LEU A 21 0.86 12.81 -8.06
CA LEU A 21 0.35 14.09 -8.51
C LEU A 21 1.36 15.18 -8.15
N ASN A 22 1.63 16.08 -9.09
CA ASN A 22 2.22 17.37 -8.76
C ASN A 22 1.15 18.31 -8.12
N TYR A 23 1.58 19.47 -7.64
CA TYR A 23 0.67 20.41 -6.98
C TYR A 23 -0.49 20.85 -7.89
N ASN A 24 -0.22 21.18 -9.16
CA ASN A 24 -1.26 21.61 -10.10
C ASN A 24 -2.30 20.50 -10.34
N GLN A 25 -1.85 19.25 -10.49
CA GLN A 25 -2.73 18.09 -10.64
C GLN A 25 -3.60 17.89 -9.40
N LEU A 26 -3.03 18.05 -8.20
CA LEU A 26 -3.80 18.00 -6.96
C LEU A 26 -4.84 19.11 -6.88
N CYS A 27 -4.50 20.34 -7.27
CA CYS A 27 -5.47 21.45 -7.33
C CYS A 27 -6.62 21.17 -8.30
N VAL A 28 -6.33 20.60 -9.48
CA VAL A 28 -7.37 20.20 -10.45
C VAL A 28 -8.27 19.14 -9.81
N ALA A 29 -7.69 18.09 -9.22
CA ALA A 29 -8.46 17.04 -8.55
C ALA A 29 -9.34 17.60 -7.42
N ALA A 30 -8.79 18.47 -6.57
CA ALA A 30 -9.51 19.09 -5.48
C ALA A 30 -10.67 19.96 -5.97
N ARG A 31 -10.48 20.78 -7.00
CA ARG A 31 -11.56 21.62 -7.58
C ARG A 31 -12.70 20.81 -8.18
N VAL A 32 -12.38 19.63 -8.71
CA VAL A 32 -13.36 18.75 -9.36
C VAL A 32 -14.15 17.92 -8.35
N LEU A 33 -13.47 17.43 -7.31
CA LEU A 33 -14.05 16.46 -6.37
C LEU A 33 -14.62 17.12 -5.12
N CYS A 34 -13.97 18.17 -4.62
CA CYS A 34 -14.33 18.78 -3.34
C CYS A 34 -15.41 19.85 -3.50
N THR A 35 -16.22 20.03 -2.46
CA THR A 35 -17.15 21.15 -2.35
C THR A 35 -16.40 22.45 -2.01
N THR A 36 -17.04 23.60 -2.23
CA THR A 36 -16.50 24.90 -1.83
C THR A 36 -16.14 24.95 -0.35
N ASP A 37 -16.97 24.39 0.52
CA ASP A 37 -16.73 24.36 1.96
C ASP A 37 -15.48 23.53 2.31
N GLN A 38 -15.31 22.36 1.67
CA GLN A 38 -14.12 21.53 1.84
C GLN A 38 -12.85 22.25 1.38
N LEU A 39 -12.91 22.97 0.26
CA LEU A 39 -11.79 23.77 -0.25
C LEU A 39 -11.44 24.94 0.68
N ASN A 40 -12.42 25.51 1.38
CA ASN A 40 -12.22 26.64 2.28
C ASN A 40 -11.61 26.26 3.64
N VAL A 41 -11.56 24.97 4.00
CA VAL A 41 -10.94 24.52 5.27
C VAL A 41 -9.46 24.89 5.32
N ALA A 42 -8.74 24.74 4.21
CA ALA A 42 -7.34 25.10 4.09
C ALA A 42 -7.03 25.45 2.62
N PRO A 43 -7.30 26.70 2.19
CA PRO A 43 -7.24 27.09 0.78
C PRO A 43 -5.89 26.85 0.10
N ASP A 44 -4.79 26.98 0.84
CA ASP A 44 -3.42 26.79 0.35
C ASP A 44 -2.91 25.33 0.45
N HIS A 45 -3.77 24.42 0.92
CA HIS A 45 -3.44 23.03 1.21
C HIS A 45 -4.53 22.10 0.64
N PRO A 46 -4.61 21.95 -0.69
CA PRO A 46 -5.65 21.17 -1.37
C PRO A 46 -5.66 19.69 -0.94
N GLU A 47 -4.57 19.17 -0.38
CA GLU A 47 -4.51 17.83 0.21
C GLU A 47 -5.47 17.64 1.40
N PHE A 48 -5.74 18.69 2.18
CA PHE A 48 -6.67 18.61 3.30
C PHE A 48 -8.11 18.54 2.81
N ALA A 49 -8.47 19.37 1.83
CA ALA A 49 -9.80 19.32 1.21
C ALA A 49 -10.06 17.93 0.60
N MET A 50 -9.08 17.40 -0.13
CA MET A 50 -9.17 16.06 -0.71
C MET A 50 -9.30 14.96 0.35
N ASN A 51 -8.49 15.00 1.41
CA ASN A 51 -8.59 14.02 2.50
C ASN A 51 -9.93 14.10 3.24
N LEU A 52 -10.46 15.31 3.45
CA LEU A 52 -11.78 15.52 4.03
C LEU A 52 -12.86 14.90 3.13
N HIS A 53 -12.83 15.23 1.83
CA HIS A 53 -13.74 14.65 0.84
C HIS A 53 -13.73 13.12 0.83
N LEU A 54 -12.53 12.52 0.78
CA LEU A 54 -12.38 11.07 0.76
C LEU A 54 -12.89 10.43 2.07
N THR A 55 -12.68 11.09 3.20
CA THR A 55 -13.16 10.64 4.52
C THR A 55 -14.68 10.69 4.60
N GLU A 56 -15.31 11.80 4.17
CA GLU A 56 -16.77 11.95 4.17
C GLU A 56 -17.47 10.97 3.22
N LYS A 57 -16.79 10.57 2.13
CA LYS A 57 -17.27 9.52 1.23
C LYS A 57 -17.04 8.10 1.77
N GLY A 58 -16.42 7.95 2.94
CA GLY A 58 -16.06 6.65 3.49
C GLY A 58 -15.07 5.89 2.59
N SER A 59 -14.29 6.60 1.78
CA SER A 59 -13.36 5.99 0.84
C SER A 59 -12.11 5.51 1.56
N GLU A 60 -11.66 4.30 1.24
CA GLU A 60 -10.38 3.76 1.70
C GLU A 60 -9.21 4.28 0.82
N GLN A 61 -9.18 5.59 0.65
CA GLN A 61 -8.20 6.32 -0.14
C GLN A 61 -7.79 7.57 0.62
N LEU A 62 -6.60 8.10 0.33
CA LEU A 62 -6.13 9.36 0.92
C LEU A 62 -5.06 10.00 0.03
N ILE A 63 -4.75 11.26 0.31
CA ILE A 63 -3.64 12.01 -0.27
C ILE A 63 -2.48 12.05 0.74
N LEU A 64 -1.32 11.51 0.35
CA LEU A 64 -0.06 11.63 1.10
C LEU A 64 0.87 12.63 0.44
N ARG A 65 1.33 13.60 1.21
CA ARG A 65 2.47 14.43 0.80
C ARG A 65 3.77 13.67 1.04
N TYR A 66 4.63 13.58 0.03
CA TYR A 66 5.94 12.95 0.14
C TYR A 66 7.02 13.76 -0.60
N LYS A 67 8.28 13.55 -0.23
CA LYS A 67 9.44 14.20 -0.85
C LYS A 67 10.18 13.18 -1.72
N GLU A 68 10.43 13.52 -2.97
CA GLU A 68 11.26 12.70 -3.86
C GLU A 68 12.76 12.90 -3.59
N GLY A 69 13.59 12.00 -4.15
CA GLY A 69 15.05 12.06 -3.98
C GLY A 69 15.68 13.35 -4.53
N ASN A 70 15.03 14.02 -5.49
CA ASN A 70 15.42 15.34 -5.99
C ASN A 70 15.01 16.51 -5.06
N GLY A 71 14.41 16.21 -3.91
CA GLY A 71 13.96 17.19 -2.93
C GLY A 71 12.61 17.86 -3.22
N ARG A 72 11.96 17.55 -4.34
CA ARG A 72 10.63 18.11 -4.67
C ARG A 72 9.52 17.37 -3.92
N TYR A 73 8.49 18.13 -3.55
CA TYR A 73 7.28 17.56 -2.96
C TYR A 73 6.30 17.11 -4.04
N TYR A 74 5.69 15.97 -3.79
CA TYR A 74 4.61 15.39 -4.58
C TYR A 74 3.52 14.88 -3.66
N TYR A 75 2.38 14.56 -4.27
CA TYR A 75 1.21 14.06 -3.57
C TYR A 75 0.83 12.70 -4.14
N LEU A 76 0.80 11.68 -3.31
CA LEU A 76 0.36 10.35 -3.70
C LEU A 76 -1.13 10.22 -3.41
N TRP A 77 -1.94 10.10 -4.44
CA TRP A 77 -3.32 9.64 -4.31
C TRP A 77 -3.33 8.13 -4.13
N VAL A 78 -3.42 7.70 -2.87
CA VAL A 78 -3.40 6.29 -2.47
C VAL A 78 -4.67 5.60 -2.92
N LYS A 79 -4.49 4.49 -3.64
CA LYS A 79 -5.55 3.61 -4.15
C LYS A 79 -5.55 2.23 -3.49
N GLY A 80 -4.46 1.88 -2.81
CA GLY A 80 -4.36 0.61 -2.11
C GLY A 80 -3.09 0.50 -1.27
N VAL A 81 -2.98 -0.61 -0.57
CA VAL A 81 -1.87 -0.96 0.31
C VAL A 81 -1.34 -2.33 -0.06
N MET A 82 -0.05 -2.54 0.16
CA MET A 82 0.61 -3.82 -0.06
C MET A 82 1.52 -4.16 1.11
N PRO A 83 1.46 -5.40 1.64
CA PRO A 83 2.37 -5.85 2.67
C PRO A 83 3.75 -6.19 2.07
N SER A 84 4.80 -6.00 2.87
CA SER A 84 6.14 -6.53 2.58
C SER A 84 6.74 -7.15 3.83
N PHE A 85 6.94 -8.47 3.80
CA PHE A 85 7.54 -9.24 4.90
C PHE A 85 9.06 -9.29 4.83
N THR A 86 9.64 -8.95 3.68
CA THR A 86 11.11 -8.89 3.48
C THR A 86 11.67 -7.48 3.59
N GLY A 87 10.79 -6.48 3.72
CA GLY A 87 11.12 -5.05 3.62
C GLY A 87 11.42 -4.57 2.20
N LYS A 88 11.62 -5.47 1.23
CA LYS A 88 11.79 -5.10 -0.17
C LYS A 88 10.48 -4.54 -0.73
N LYS A 89 10.59 -3.55 -1.61
CA LYS A 89 9.43 -2.96 -2.28
C LYS A 89 8.68 -4.05 -3.07
N PRO A 90 7.37 -4.25 -2.86
CA PRO A 90 6.62 -5.26 -3.58
C PRO A 90 6.54 -4.91 -5.08
N ALA A 91 6.48 -5.95 -5.91
CA ALA A 91 6.08 -5.78 -7.30
C ALA A 91 4.60 -5.34 -7.29
N PHE A 92 4.30 -4.26 -8.01
CA PHE A 92 2.97 -3.67 -8.00
C PHE A 92 2.56 -3.29 -9.42
N ARG A 93 1.25 -3.35 -9.66
CA ARG A 93 0.61 -2.74 -10.82
C ARG A 93 -0.53 -1.89 -10.28
N VAL A 94 -0.47 -0.60 -10.56
CA VAL A 94 -1.65 0.26 -10.41
C VAL A 94 -2.35 0.23 -11.76
N PRO A 95 -3.65 -0.08 -11.82
CA PRO A 95 -4.43 0.13 -13.03
C PRO A 95 -4.24 1.58 -13.53
N PRO A 96 -4.51 1.88 -14.82
CA PRO A 96 -4.62 3.28 -15.24
C PRO A 96 -5.78 3.97 -14.49
N VAL A 97 -5.71 5.29 -14.37
CA VAL A 97 -6.85 6.07 -13.86
C VAL A 97 -8.03 5.86 -14.81
N ASP A 98 -9.15 5.41 -14.26
CA ASP A 98 -10.40 5.32 -14.99
C ASP A 98 -11.07 6.70 -15.04
N TYR A 99 -10.70 7.48 -16.06
CA TYR A 99 -11.26 8.82 -16.27
C TYR A 99 -12.74 8.79 -16.66
N SER A 100 -13.31 7.64 -17.07
CA SER A 100 -14.74 7.55 -17.40
C SER A 100 -15.63 7.80 -16.17
N ARG A 101 -15.12 7.47 -14.98
CA ARG A 101 -15.80 7.73 -13.71
C ARG A 101 -15.68 9.18 -13.25
N TYR A 102 -14.76 9.92 -13.85
CA TYR A 102 -14.48 11.31 -13.52
C TYR A 102 -14.18 12.10 -14.80
N PRO A 103 -15.18 12.34 -15.67
CA PRO A 103 -14.98 13.04 -16.94
C PRO A 103 -14.30 14.40 -16.73
N SER A 104 -14.64 15.08 -15.62
CA SER A 104 -14.06 16.36 -15.24
C SER A 104 -12.58 16.31 -14.82
N LEU A 105 -11.95 15.13 -14.70
CA LEU A 105 -10.51 14.97 -14.47
C LEU A 105 -9.68 14.93 -15.77
N GLU A 106 -10.26 15.20 -16.93
CA GLU A 106 -9.52 15.34 -18.20
C GLU A 106 -8.33 16.31 -18.10
N GLY A 107 -8.44 17.36 -17.28
CA GLY A 107 -7.35 18.33 -17.02
C GLY A 107 -6.22 17.81 -16.13
N LEU A 108 -6.31 16.59 -15.59
CA LEU A 108 -5.29 16.01 -14.71
C LEU A 108 -4.02 15.61 -15.49
N GLY A 109 -4.15 15.35 -16.80
CA GLY A 109 -3.04 14.87 -17.63
C GLY A 109 -2.52 13.49 -17.20
N GLU A 110 -1.34 13.12 -17.69
CA GLU A 110 -0.70 11.84 -17.36
C GLU A 110 -0.27 11.82 -15.88
N VAL A 111 -0.67 10.76 -15.17
CA VAL A 111 -0.25 10.50 -13.80
C VAL A 111 0.61 9.25 -13.72
N LYS A 112 1.64 9.29 -12.87
CA LYS A 112 2.60 8.18 -12.77
C LYS A 112 2.21 7.22 -11.66
N PRO A 113 2.12 5.91 -11.92
CA PRO A 113 1.90 4.93 -10.88
C PRO A 113 3.11 4.94 -9.92
N ARG A 114 2.82 4.87 -8.63
CA ARG A 114 3.85 4.95 -7.59
C ARG A 114 3.52 4.00 -6.46
N CYS A 115 4.59 3.45 -5.90
CA CYS A 115 4.57 2.67 -4.68
C CYS A 115 5.67 3.21 -3.76
N ILE A 116 5.28 3.59 -2.55
CA ILE A 116 6.21 4.09 -1.51
C ILE A 116 5.94 3.36 -0.20
N GLN A 117 6.96 3.27 0.64
CA GLN A 117 6.78 2.77 1.99
C GLN A 117 5.92 3.77 2.78
N TRP A 118 5.02 3.27 3.64
CA TRP A 118 4.25 4.13 4.54
C TRP A 118 5.19 4.97 5.42
N PRO A 119 4.94 6.29 5.57
CA PRO A 119 5.79 7.14 6.40
C PRO A 119 5.72 6.73 7.88
N LEU A 120 6.89 6.58 8.50
CA LEU A 120 7.03 5.97 9.84
C LEU A 120 6.34 6.73 10.97
N ARG A 121 6.19 8.04 10.81
CA ARG A 121 5.60 8.92 11.82
C ARG A 121 4.15 9.29 11.52
N MET A 122 3.56 8.66 10.50
CA MET A 122 2.19 8.94 10.11
C MET A 122 1.25 7.91 10.73
N ALA A 123 0.21 8.42 11.39
CA ALA A 123 -0.85 7.59 11.95
C ALA A 123 -1.51 6.77 10.84
N VAL A 124 -1.72 5.49 11.12
CA VAL A 124 -2.31 4.54 10.18
C VAL A 124 -3.84 4.73 10.18
N PRO A 125 -4.49 4.93 9.01
CA PRO A 125 -5.95 5.01 8.92
C PRO A 125 -6.62 3.71 9.39
N GLN A 126 -7.84 3.80 9.92
CA GLN A 126 -8.56 2.65 10.47
C GLN A 126 -8.75 1.49 9.46
N TRP A 127 -8.99 1.81 8.19
CA TRP A 127 -9.18 0.81 7.12
C TRP A 127 -7.88 0.08 6.72
N PHE A 128 -6.72 0.64 7.05
CA PHE A 128 -5.44 0.23 6.50
C PHE A 128 -5.00 -1.18 6.96
N PRO A 129 -5.09 -1.57 8.25
CA PRO A 129 -4.69 -2.91 8.68
C PRO A 129 -5.56 -4.01 8.06
N SER A 130 -6.89 -3.83 8.05
CA SER A 130 -7.82 -4.80 7.44
C SER A 130 -7.54 -5.02 5.95
N ARG A 131 -7.14 -3.96 5.23
CA ARG A 131 -6.74 -4.07 3.83
C ARG A 131 -5.42 -4.81 3.64
N LEU A 132 -4.42 -4.59 4.50
CA LEU A 132 -3.18 -5.38 4.49
C LEU A 132 -3.43 -6.85 4.77
N GLU A 133 -4.27 -7.17 5.76
CA GLU A 133 -4.66 -8.55 6.09
C GLU A 133 -5.37 -9.21 4.92
N SER A 134 -6.38 -8.56 4.35
CA SER A 134 -7.12 -9.08 3.19
C SER A 134 -6.20 -9.41 2.01
N TYR A 135 -5.27 -8.49 1.70
CA TYR A 135 -4.30 -8.72 0.62
C TYR A 135 -3.33 -9.86 0.95
N THR A 136 -2.91 -9.96 2.21
CA THR A 136 -2.03 -11.06 2.67
C THR A 136 -2.72 -12.41 2.51
N THR A 137 -3.98 -12.52 2.94
CA THR A 137 -4.78 -13.75 2.79
C THR A 137 -4.92 -14.14 1.32
N LEU A 138 -5.19 -13.19 0.42
CA LEU A 138 -5.29 -13.45 -1.02
C LEU A 138 -3.95 -13.94 -1.60
N MET A 139 -2.82 -13.38 -1.16
CA MET A 139 -1.51 -13.86 -1.60
C MET A 139 -1.21 -15.27 -1.10
N LEU A 140 -1.59 -15.61 0.13
CA LEU A 140 -1.42 -16.95 0.68
C LEU A 140 -2.28 -17.97 -0.04
N GLN A 141 -3.55 -17.66 -0.28
CA GLN A 141 -4.46 -18.51 -1.06
C GLN A 141 -3.91 -18.78 -2.45
N LYS A 142 -3.49 -17.73 -3.16
CA LYS A 142 -2.89 -17.89 -4.48
C LYS A 142 -1.62 -18.74 -4.45
N TYR A 143 -0.79 -18.58 -3.43
CA TYR A 143 0.41 -19.41 -3.26
C TYR A 143 0.06 -20.88 -3.03
N ASP A 144 -0.97 -21.16 -2.23
CA ASP A 144 -1.46 -22.52 -1.98
C ASP A 144 -2.08 -23.15 -3.24
N ASP A 145 -2.84 -22.37 -4.02
CA ASP A 145 -3.44 -22.80 -5.30
C ASP A 145 -2.38 -23.10 -6.37
N GLU A 146 -1.31 -22.30 -6.42
CA GLU A 146 -0.19 -22.47 -7.36
C GLU A 146 0.87 -23.46 -6.84
N ARG A 147 0.68 -24.02 -5.63
CA ARG A 147 1.63 -24.97 -5.06
C ARG A 147 1.56 -26.28 -5.85
N PRO A 148 2.67 -26.75 -6.42
CA PRO A 148 2.66 -28.06 -7.07
C PRO A 148 2.23 -29.11 -6.06
N ILE A 149 1.20 -29.88 -6.41
CA ILE A 149 0.83 -31.09 -5.68
C ILE A 149 2.03 -32.01 -5.77
N VAL A 150 2.77 -32.13 -4.68
CA VAL A 150 3.78 -33.17 -4.55
C VAL A 150 2.99 -34.46 -4.34
N ASP A 151 2.83 -35.26 -5.38
CA ASP A 151 2.25 -36.59 -5.26
C ASP A 151 3.04 -37.37 -4.20
N PRO A 152 2.40 -37.84 -3.12
CA PRO A 152 3.09 -38.61 -2.10
C PRO A 152 3.27 -40.06 -2.55
N VAL A 153 3.76 -40.33 -3.77
CA VAL A 153 4.12 -41.68 -4.20
C VAL A 153 5.25 -41.68 -5.26
N SER A 154 6.49 -41.60 -4.81
CA SER A 154 7.54 -42.53 -5.24
C SER A 154 8.60 -42.54 -4.15
N GLY A 155 8.72 -43.67 -3.45
CA GLY A 155 9.47 -43.81 -2.21
C GLY A 155 10.97 -43.53 -2.35
N GLU A 156 11.36 -42.33 -1.94
CA GLU A 156 12.66 -42.04 -1.34
C GLU A 156 12.42 -41.22 -0.06
N GLN A 157 11.82 -41.88 0.94
CA GLN A 157 12.02 -41.52 2.33
C GLN A 157 13.46 -41.90 2.69
N ASP A 158 14.41 -41.02 2.40
CA ASP A 158 15.63 -40.82 3.18
C ASP A 158 16.43 -39.68 2.55
N LYS A 159 16.93 -38.77 3.39
CA LYS A 159 17.82 -37.61 3.08
C LYS A 159 17.21 -36.21 2.92
N VAL A 160 16.22 -35.79 3.73
CA VAL A 160 16.06 -34.33 3.99
C VAL A 160 15.65 -33.98 5.44
N TYR A 161 15.89 -34.88 6.41
CA TYR A 161 15.83 -34.53 7.83
C TYR A 161 17.18 -34.80 8.49
N GLY A 162 18.16 -33.99 8.09
CA GLY A 162 19.54 -34.08 8.55
C GLY A 162 20.14 -32.74 8.94
N VAL A 163 19.36 -31.73 9.33
CA VAL A 163 19.86 -30.54 10.04
C VAL A 163 18.71 -29.99 10.90
N MET A 164 18.98 -29.68 12.17
CA MET A 164 18.04 -29.17 13.22
C MET A 164 17.37 -30.21 14.14
N ARG A 165 18.10 -31.26 14.53
CA ARG A 165 18.04 -31.75 15.91
C ARG A 165 19.44 -32.03 16.39
N ASP A 166 20.09 -31.00 16.94
CA ASP A 166 20.97 -31.13 18.10
C ASP A 166 21.46 -29.74 18.50
N HIS A 167 20.92 -29.25 19.63
CA HIS A 167 21.67 -28.66 20.73
C HIS A 167 20.68 -28.12 21.76
N SER A 168 20.13 -29.04 22.56
CA SER A 168 19.80 -28.74 23.95
C SER A 168 20.85 -29.42 24.83
N MET A 169 21.55 -28.60 25.61
CA MET A 169 22.19 -28.92 26.87
C MET A 169 23.46 -29.80 26.85
N LEU A 170 24.60 -29.13 27.06
CA LEU A 170 25.58 -29.59 28.06
C LEU A 170 25.92 -28.41 28.96
N SER A 171 25.48 -28.55 30.20
CA SER A 171 25.89 -27.79 31.38
C SER A 171 27.37 -28.00 31.68
N LYS A 172 28.02 -26.94 32.17
CA LYS A 172 28.81 -26.91 33.41
C LYS A 172 28.82 -25.47 33.94
#